data_AF-A0A3M7I109-F1
#
_entry.id   AF-A0A3M7I109-F1
#
_cell.length_a   1.000
_cell.length_b   1.000
_cell.length_c   1.000
_cell.angle_alpha   90.00
_cell.angle_beta   90.00
_cell.angle_gamma   90.00
#
_symmetry.space_group_name_H-M   'P 1'
#
loop_
_entity.id
_entity.type
_entity.pdbx_description
1 polymer ?
#
loop_
_entity_poly.entity_id
_entity_poly.type
_entity_poly.pdbx_seq_one_letter_code
_entity_poly.pdbx_strand_id
1 'polypeptide(L)'
;MNNIKANDYLNVVVQALAHVPPLRNFFLLEDFSTRPQLPQRFSTLVRKIWNPRAFKSHVSPHELIQEISLRSSKKFLLTSQADPIEFLSWFLNHLHLSLGGSKTKPQTSLIQKTFQGSLRVESQTITAHADVTDRLRFEGNPDTIRSQTSPFLILTLDLPPAPLFQDGVEAKNIIPQIPLTKVLEKYNGIATQERLNTRMRYRLLAPLPPFLIMHVKRFQPNKFLGSQRNPTIVTFHPRGLDMRPFVERPEGEQEGQQEPLLYDLVANITYEGVKVRDDSVEGEAERKVWKAQVREGGATKGPGGEGGHGGPQWWEMQDLFVDRTNGELLSTKESYIMVWERRRKGSGKGGGGKSG
;
A
#
# COMPACT_ATOMS: atom_id res chain seq x y z
N MET A 1 9.28 -14.77 9.75
CA MET A 1 9.92 -13.99 10.84
C MET A 1 9.29 -14.38 12.17
N ASN A 2 10.07 -14.40 13.25
CA ASN A 2 9.53 -14.78 14.56
C ASN A 2 8.47 -13.77 15.05
N ASN A 3 7.36 -14.29 15.54
CA ASN A 3 6.46 -13.56 16.42
C ASN A 3 6.93 -13.73 17.85
N ILE A 4 7.25 -12.64 18.52
CA ILE A 4 7.72 -12.69 19.90
C ILE A 4 6.54 -12.52 20.86
N LYS A 5 5.57 -11.66 20.50
CA LYS A 5 4.30 -11.53 21.26
C LYS A 5 3.19 -10.95 20.37
N ALA A 6 3.37 -9.72 19.90
CA ALA A 6 2.36 -9.00 19.12
C ALA A 6 2.98 -8.12 18.02
N ASN A 7 4.04 -8.60 17.36
CA ASN A 7 4.82 -7.85 16.37
C ASN A 7 4.53 -8.23 14.90
N ASP A 8 3.39 -8.87 14.64
CA ASP A 8 2.97 -9.27 13.30
C ASP A 8 2.82 -8.06 12.36
N TYR A 9 2.33 -6.91 12.86
CA TYR A 9 2.23 -5.65 12.11
C TYR A 9 3.58 -5.18 11.53
N LEU A 10 4.66 -5.40 12.27
CA LEU A 10 6.02 -5.06 11.83
C LEU A 10 6.53 -6.10 10.86
N ASN A 11 6.29 -7.38 11.14
CA ASN A 11 6.72 -8.49 10.29
C ASN A 11 6.15 -8.34 8.88
N VAL A 12 4.85 -8.05 8.74
CA VAL A 12 4.24 -7.89 7.41
C VAL A 12 4.81 -6.70 6.63
N VAL A 13 5.08 -5.58 7.30
CA VAL A 13 5.67 -4.39 6.68
C VAL A 13 7.11 -4.64 6.25
N VAL A 14 7.91 -5.28 7.10
CA VAL A 14 9.29 -5.65 6.77
C VAL A 14 9.32 -6.63 5.61
N GLN A 15 8.44 -7.65 5.58
CA GLN A 15 8.37 -8.56 4.43
C GLN A 15 8.03 -7.82 3.14
N ALA A 16 7.02 -6.95 3.17
CA ALA A 16 6.62 -6.17 2.00
C ALA A 16 7.77 -5.30 1.47
N LEU A 17 8.47 -4.59 2.36
CA LEU A 17 9.59 -3.71 1.99
C LEU A 17 10.83 -4.49 1.53
N ALA A 18 11.13 -5.65 2.15
CA ALA A 18 12.26 -6.49 1.78
C ALA A 18 12.11 -7.12 0.38
N HIS A 19 10.90 -7.17 -0.17
CA HIS A 19 10.62 -7.67 -1.52
C HIS A 19 10.54 -6.54 -2.57
N VAL A 20 10.74 -5.27 -2.20
CA VAL A 20 10.86 -4.15 -3.14
C VAL A 20 12.29 -4.09 -3.69
N PRO A 21 12.55 -4.40 -4.98
CA PRO A 21 13.91 -4.62 -5.48
C PRO A 21 14.89 -3.46 -5.29
N PRO A 22 14.55 -2.18 -5.55
CA PRO A 22 15.49 -1.08 -5.31
C PRO A 22 15.88 -0.96 -3.84
N LEU A 23 14.91 -1.11 -2.94
CA LEU A 23 15.11 -1.02 -1.50
C LEU A 23 15.91 -2.20 -0.97
N ARG A 24 15.52 -3.42 -1.37
CA ARG A 24 16.22 -4.67 -1.08
C ARG A 24 17.68 -4.58 -1.49
N ASN A 25 17.95 -4.28 -2.76
CA ASN A 25 19.30 -4.26 -3.30
C ASN A 25 20.19 -3.24 -2.56
N PHE A 26 19.65 -2.06 -2.25
CA PHE A 26 20.36 -1.05 -1.47
C PHE A 26 20.75 -1.57 -0.07
N PHE A 27 19.79 -2.14 0.67
CA PHE A 27 20.05 -2.68 2.01
C PHE A 27 20.89 -3.96 2.04
N LEU A 28 21.01 -4.67 0.91
CA LEU A 28 21.90 -5.83 0.75
C LEU A 28 23.33 -5.46 0.36
N LEU A 29 23.55 -4.35 -0.35
CA LEU A 29 24.85 -4.06 -0.95
C LEU A 29 25.62 -2.95 -0.21
N GLU A 30 24.92 -1.92 0.26
CA GLU A 30 25.56 -0.74 0.87
C GLU A 30 26.05 -1.02 2.30
N ASP A 31 27.11 -0.29 2.68
CA ASP A 31 27.61 -0.27 4.06
C ASP A 31 26.90 0.82 4.88
N PHE A 32 26.33 0.42 6.01
CA PHE A 32 25.59 1.29 6.92
C PHE A 32 26.34 1.57 8.23
N SER A 33 27.58 1.11 8.39
CA SER A 33 28.34 1.19 9.63
C SER A 33 28.46 2.62 10.19
N THR A 34 28.51 3.63 9.30
CA THR A 34 28.58 5.07 9.65
C THR A 34 27.22 5.75 9.79
N ARG A 35 26.12 5.06 9.48
CA ARG A 35 24.75 5.60 9.51
C ARG A 35 24.10 5.40 10.88
N PRO A 36 22.96 6.04 11.19
CA PRO A 36 22.22 5.75 12.41
C PRO A 36 21.82 4.27 12.55
N GLN A 37 21.54 3.83 13.79
CA GLN A 37 21.24 2.43 14.09
C GLN A 37 20.06 1.85 13.31
N LEU A 38 19.01 2.64 13.03
CA LEU A 38 17.81 2.15 12.34
C LEU A 38 18.11 1.53 10.95
N PRO A 39 18.77 2.24 9.99
CA PRO A 39 19.25 1.63 8.75
C PRO A 39 20.16 0.40 8.94
N GLN A 40 21.04 0.40 9.95
CA GLN A 40 21.94 -0.73 10.22
C GLN A 40 21.18 -2.00 10.62
N ARG A 41 20.25 -1.88 11.58
CA ARG A 41 19.45 -3.01 12.06
C ARG A 41 18.51 -3.50 10.97
N PHE A 42 17.94 -2.59 10.16
CA PHE A 42 17.12 -2.98 9.01
C PHE A 42 17.96 -3.68 7.92
N SER A 43 19.14 -3.17 7.56
CA SER A 43 20.06 -3.84 6.63
C SER A 43 20.43 -5.24 7.10
N THR A 44 20.79 -5.38 8.37
CA THR A 44 21.11 -6.68 8.99
C THR A 44 19.94 -7.65 8.86
N LEU A 45 18.71 -7.20 9.10
CA LEU A 45 17.52 -8.03 8.98
C LEU A 45 17.25 -8.43 7.52
N VAL A 46 17.34 -7.49 6.58
CA VAL A 46 17.16 -7.75 5.13
C VAL A 46 18.20 -8.75 4.62
N ARG A 47 19.47 -8.61 5.01
CA ARG A 47 20.55 -9.55 4.69
C ARG A 47 20.28 -10.94 5.25
N LYS A 48 19.73 -11.06 6.47
CA LYS A 48 19.32 -12.35 7.05
C LYS A 48 18.14 -12.98 6.31
N ILE A 49 17.14 -12.19 5.90
CA ILE A 49 15.97 -12.67 5.14
C ILE A 49 16.40 -13.23 3.78
N TRP A 50 17.31 -12.55 3.08
CA TRP A 50 17.80 -12.94 1.76
C TRP A 50 19.09 -13.79 1.80
N ASN A 51 19.41 -14.43 2.92
CA ASN A 51 20.57 -15.31 3.02
C ASN A 51 20.23 -16.71 2.49
N PRO A 52 20.76 -17.14 1.33
CA PRO A 52 20.48 -18.46 0.77
C PRO A 52 21.11 -19.61 1.57
N ARG A 53 22.05 -19.30 2.47
CA ARG A 53 22.79 -20.27 3.30
C ARG A 53 22.47 -20.09 4.79
N ALA A 54 21.26 -19.64 5.11
CA ALA A 54 20.84 -19.51 6.50
C ALA A 54 20.71 -20.89 7.17
N PHE A 55 21.25 -21.03 8.39
CA PHE A 55 21.13 -22.26 9.18
C PHE A 55 19.68 -22.59 9.59
N LYS A 56 18.82 -21.58 9.68
CA LYS A 56 17.41 -21.70 10.02
C LYS A 56 16.56 -21.05 8.94
N SER A 57 15.39 -21.61 8.67
CA SER A 57 14.39 -21.07 7.73
C SER A 57 13.63 -19.84 8.24
N HIS A 58 13.99 -19.33 9.43
CA HIS A 58 13.36 -18.17 10.05
C HIS A 58 14.40 -17.17 10.57
N VAL A 59 13.96 -15.92 10.67
CA VAL A 59 14.75 -14.80 11.16
C VAL A 59 14.00 -14.08 12.27
N SER A 60 14.71 -13.74 13.35
CA SER A 60 14.18 -12.94 14.44
C SER A 60 14.38 -11.43 14.17
N PRO A 61 13.30 -10.62 14.22
CA PRO A 61 13.37 -9.16 14.05
C PRO A 61 13.76 -8.40 15.33
N HIS A 62 14.09 -9.10 16.42
CA HIS A 62 14.28 -8.54 17.77
C HIS A 62 15.15 -7.26 17.81
N GLU A 63 16.33 -7.31 17.20
CA GLU A 63 17.28 -6.19 17.11
C GLU A 63 16.67 -4.92 16.50
N LEU A 64 15.88 -5.09 15.44
CA LEU A 64 15.22 -3.98 14.77
C LEU A 64 14.06 -3.42 15.62
N ILE A 65 13.29 -4.30 16.25
CA ILE A 65 12.15 -3.89 17.08
C ILE A 65 12.61 -3.09 18.29
N GLN A 66 13.71 -3.48 18.93
CA GLN A 66 14.27 -2.73 20.06
C GLN A 66 14.63 -1.29 19.68
N GLU A 67 15.34 -1.12 18.56
CA GLU A 67 15.68 0.22 18.03
C GLU A 67 14.43 1.02 17.66
N ILE A 68 13.43 0.38 17.06
CA ILE A 68 12.15 1.01 16.70
C ILE A 68 11.40 1.46 17.96
N SER A 69 11.32 0.63 18.99
CA SER A 69 10.67 0.95 20.26
C SER A 69 11.34 2.15 20.93
N LEU A 70 12.67 2.22 20.91
CA LEU A 70 13.42 3.34 21.48
C LEU A 70 13.17 4.63 20.68
N ARG A 71 13.32 4.57 19.35
CA ARG A 71 13.20 5.74 18.46
C ARG A 71 11.78 6.26 18.31
N SER A 72 10.78 5.40 18.47
CA SER A 72 9.36 5.77 18.40
C SER A 72 8.79 6.23 19.74
N SER A 73 9.64 6.47 20.75
CA SER A 73 9.21 6.82 22.11
C SER A 73 8.19 5.84 22.68
N LYS A 74 8.44 4.53 22.50
CA LYS A 74 7.57 3.43 22.91
C LYS A 74 6.19 3.40 22.23
N LYS A 75 6.02 4.08 21.07
CA LYS A 75 4.79 3.96 20.27
C LYS A 75 4.63 2.55 19.68
N PHE A 76 5.73 1.96 19.17
CA PHE A 76 5.73 0.62 18.58
C PHE A 76 6.46 -0.35 19.51
N LEU A 77 5.68 -1.05 20.33
CA LEU A 77 6.17 -2.00 21.31
C LEU A 77 6.16 -3.43 20.77
N LEU A 78 6.93 -4.31 21.43
CA LEU A 78 6.92 -5.74 21.18
C LEU A 78 5.67 -6.42 21.75
N THR A 79 5.16 -5.87 22.86
CA THR A 79 4.11 -6.46 23.68
C THR A 79 2.70 -6.08 23.24
N SER A 80 2.56 -5.03 22.44
CA SER A 80 1.29 -4.48 21.98
C SER A 80 1.27 -4.40 20.47
N GLN A 81 0.16 -4.81 19.88
CA GLN A 81 -0.04 -4.77 18.45
C GLN A 81 -0.37 -3.34 18.01
N ALA A 82 0.32 -2.85 16.99
CA ALA A 82 0.04 -1.57 16.36
C ALA A 82 -0.56 -1.77 14.96
N ASP A 83 -0.99 -0.67 14.36
CA ASP A 83 -1.48 -0.66 12.98
C ASP A 83 -0.30 -0.68 11.98
N PRO A 84 -0.25 -1.63 11.02
CA PRO A 84 0.77 -1.66 9.98
C PRO A 84 0.89 -0.36 9.19
N ILE A 85 -0.20 0.39 8.97
CA ILE A 85 -0.13 1.63 8.18
C ILE A 85 0.55 2.76 8.95
N GLU A 86 0.26 2.86 10.25
CA GLU A 86 0.92 3.82 11.13
C GLU A 86 2.41 3.50 11.26
N PHE A 87 2.73 2.21 11.42
CA PHE A 87 4.10 1.75 11.46
C PHE A 87 4.83 2.03 10.14
N LEU A 88 4.25 1.67 9.00
CA LEU A 88 4.84 1.89 7.68
C LEU A 88 5.11 3.38 7.42
N SER A 89 4.12 4.25 7.70
CA SER A 89 4.27 5.69 7.54
C SER A 89 5.39 6.25 8.42
N TRP A 90 5.43 5.85 9.70
CA TRP A 90 6.50 6.24 10.60
C TRP A 90 7.86 5.72 10.11
N PHE A 91 7.93 4.45 9.72
CA PHE A 91 9.17 3.77 9.35
C PHE A 91 9.79 4.35 8.08
N LEU A 92 9.01 4.59 7.03
CA LEU A 92 9.49 5.21 5.79
C LEU A 92 10.04 6.62 6.04
N ASN A 93 9.36 7.42 6.85
CA ASN A 93 9.81 8.78 7.19
C ASN A 93 11.11 8.76 8.02
N HIS A 94 11.24 7.83 8.98
CA HIS A 94 12.45 7.73 9.80
C HIS A 94 13.62 7.13 9.03
N LEU A 95 13.39 6.18 8.13
CA LEU A 95 14.41 5.69 7.20
C LEU A 95 14.86 6.80 6.26
N HIS A 96 13.93 7.58 5.69
CA HIS A 96 14.24 8.72 4.85
C HIS A 96 15.23 9.68 5.53
N LEU A 97 14.92 10.11 6.77
CA LEU A 97 15.79 11.00 7.53
C LEU A 97 17.12 10.35 7.92
N SER A 98 17.10 9.09 8.37
CA SER A 98 18.31 8.37 8.79
C SER A 98 19.27 8.09 7.63
N LEU A 99 18.76 8.04 6.40
CA LEU A 99 19.56 7.91 5.17
C LEU A 99 20.11 9.27 4.67
N GLY A 100 19.93 10.35 5.42
CA GLY A 100 20.40 11.70 5.04
C GLY A 100 19.41 12.45 4.14
N GLY A 101 18.16 12.03 4.10
CA GLY A 101 17.10 12.73 3.39
C GLY A 101 16.77 14.08 4.01
N SER A 102 16.39 15.04 3.16
CA SER A 102 15.95 16.37 3.57
C SER A 102 14.43 16.43 3.72
N LYS A 103 13.97 17.11 4.76
CA LYS A 103 12.54 17.40 4.98
C LYS A 103 11.96 18.38 3.96
N THR A 104 12.79 19.25 3.39
CA THR A 104 12.34 20.36 2.53
C THR A 104 12.50 20.06 1.05
N LYS A 105 13.55 19.31 0.67
CA LYS A 105 13.83 18.98 -0.73
C LYS A 105 13.24 17.61 -1.08
N PRO A 106 12.44 17.50 -2.15
CA PRO A 106 11.93 16.21 -2.62
C PRO A 106 13.07 15.34 -3.19
N GLN A 107 12.83 14.05 -3.30
CA GLN A 107 13.72 13.09 -3.98
C GLN A 107 15.16 13.00 -3.43
N THR A 108 15.38 13.29 -2.14
CA THR A 108 16.72 13.33 -1.53
C THR A 108 17.21 11.99 -1.00
N SER A 109 16.32 11.02 -0.83
CA SER A 109 16.67 9.67 -0.35
C SER A 109 16.16 8.60 -1.30
N LEU A 110 16.71 7.39 -1.19
CA LEU A 110 16.19 6.24 -1.93
C LEU A 110 14.69 5.99 -1.67
N ILE A 111 14.21 6.23 -0.45
CA ILE A 111 12.80 6.08 -0.08
C ILE A 111 11.91 6.97 -0.95
N GLN A 112 12.26 8.26 -1.04
CA GLN A 112 11.53 9.20 -1.89
C GLN A 112 11.67 8.84 -3.38
N LYS A 113 12.88 8.48 -3.85
CA LYS A 113 13.11 8.02 -5.24
C LYS A 113 12.30 6.79 -5.63
N THR A 114 11.96 5.95 -4.65
CA THR A 114 11.23 4.71 -4.88
C THR A 114 9.71 4.91 -4.79
N PHE A 115 9.24 5.66 -3.78
CA PHE A 115 7.82 5.71 -3.42
C PHE A 115 7.15 7.10 -3.52
N GLN A 116 7.91 8.19 -3.61
CA GLN A 116 7.34 9.54 -3.58
C GLN A 116 6.73 9.90 -4.93
N GLY A 117 5.42 10.13 -4.93
CA GLY A 117 4.69 10.77 -6.03
C GLY A 117 4.18 12.15 -5.65
N SER A 118 3.48 12.78 -6.60
CA SER A 118 2.88 14.11 -6.43
C SER A 118 1.38 14.06 -6.75
N LEU A 119 0.59 14.76 -5.94
CA LEU A 119 -0.86 14.82 -6.04
C LEU A 119 -1.31 16.28 -6.08
N ARG A 120 -2.11 16.65 -7.07
CA ARG A 120 -2.83 17.92 -7.09
C ARG A 120 -4.12 17.77 -6.30
N VAL A 121 -4.33 18.69 -5.37
CA VAL A 121 -5.53 18.77 -4.53
C VAL A 121 -6.22 20.09 -4.86
N GLU A 122 -7.42 20.00 -5.42
CA GLU A 122 -8.26 21.16 -5.70
C GLU A 122 -9.34 21.24 -4.63
N SER A 123 -9.44 22.38 -3.98
CA SER A 123 -10.45 22.65 -2.93
C SER A 123 -11.38 23.74 -3.42
N GLN A 124 -12.66 23.44 -3.48
CA GLN A 124 -13.72 24.38 -3.85
C GLN A 124 -14.67 24.56 -2.68
N THR A 125 -14.89 25.79 -2.24
CA THR A 125 -15.86 26.09 -1.18
C THR A 125 -17.27 26.04 -1.75
N ILE A 126 -18.16 25.32 -1.07
CA ILE A 126 -19.59 25.27 -1.42
C ILE A 126 -20.29 26.40 -0.67
N THR A 127 -20.81 27.37 -1.40
CA THR A 127 -21.71 28.41 -0.87
C THR A 127 -23.16 28.05 -1.23
N ALA A 128 -24.05 28.09 -0.25
CA ALA A 128 -25.48 27.91 -0.49
C ALA A 128 -26.04 29.25 -0.98
N HIS A 129 -26.54 29.31 -2.22
CA HIS A 129 -27.32 30.44 -2.70
C HIS A 129 -28.80 30.08 -2.63
N ALA A 130 -29.59 30.91 -1.96
CA ALA A 130 -31.05 30.82 -1.96
C ALA A 130 -31.57 31.55 -3.20
N ASP A 131 -32.14 30.81 -4.15
CA ASP A 131 -32.85 31.40 -5.29
C ASP A 131 -34.23 31.96 -4.85
N VAL A 132 -34.78 32.88 -5.64
CA VAL A 132 -36.12 33.51 -5.44
C VAL A 132 -37.27 32.49 -5.37
N THR A 133 -37.01 31.22 -5.68
CA THR A 133 -37.98 30.10 -5.65
C THR A 133 -37.76 29.13 -4.47
N ASP A 134 -37.05 29.56 -3.42
CA ASP A 134 -36.85 28.81 -2.16
C ASP A 134 -36.11 27.46 -2.33
N ARG A 135 -35.41 27.29 -3.46
CA ARG A 135 -34.54 26.14 -3.72
C ARG A 135 -33.10 26.55 -3.47
N LEU A 136 -32.47 25.98 -2.44
CA LEU A 136 -31.04 26.10 -2.20
C LEU A 136 -30.29 25.43 -3.36
N ARG A 137 -29.57 26.22 -4.16
CA ARG A 137 -28.64 25.72 -5.17
C ARG A 137 -27.23 25.79 -4.60
N PHE A 138 -26.55 24.65 -4.59
CA PHE A 138 -25.14 24.55 -4.26
C PHE A 138 -24.33 24.77 -5.53
N GLU A 139 -24.21 26.02 -5.96
CA GLU A 139 -23.33 26.37 -7.07
C GLU A 139 -21.91 26.57 -6.52
N GLY A 140 -20.96 25.80 -7.06
CA GLY A 140 -19.56 25.98 -6.73
C GLY A 140 -19.06 27.24 -7.40
N ASN A 141 -18.68 28.25 -6.62
CA ASN A 141 -18.09 29.47 -7.17
C ASN A 141 -16.77 29.11 -7.90
N PRO A 142 -16.62 29.36 -9.21
CA PRO A 142 -15.38 29.07 -9.95
C PRO A 142 -14.17 29.86 -9.42
N ASP A 143 -14.42 31.06 -8.88
CA ASP A 143 -13.38 31.98 -8.43
C ASP A 143 -12.69 31.57 -7.11
N THR A 144 -13.16 30.51 -6.45
CA THR A 144 -12.61 30.05 -5.16
C THR A 144 -11.85 28.73 -5.23
N ILE A 145 -11.59 28.19 -6.43
CA ILE A 145 -10.84 26.94 -6.58
C ILE A 145 -9.38 27.15 -6.20
N ARG A 146 -8.97 26.61 -5.05
CA ARG A 146 -7.57 26.59 -4.62
C ARG A 146 -6.92 25.28 -5.03
N SER A 147 -5.91 25.35 -5.88
CA SER A 147 -5.11 24.20 -6.30
C SER A 147 -3.77 24.19 -5.56
N GLN A 148 -3.44 23.06 -4.93
CA GLN A 148 -2.14 22.85 -4.29
C GLN A 148 -1.55 21.50 -4.70
N THR A 149 -0.24 21.46 -4.89
CA THR A 149 0.48 20.20 -5.15
C THR A 149 1.10 19.70 -3.85
N SER A 150 0.79 18.46 -3.48
CA SER A 150 1.30 17.81 -2.27
C SER A 150 2.02 16.50 -2.61
N PRO A 151 3.21 16.24 -2.05
CA PRO A 151 3.86 14.95 -2.21
C PRO A 151 3.16 13.87 -1.38
N PHE A 152 3.18 12.63 -1.87
CA PHE A 152 2.70 11.47 -1.13
C PHE A 152 3.70 10.32 -1.19
N LEU A 153 3.74 9.50 -0.13
CA LEU A 153 4.41 8.20 -0.13
C LEU A 153 3.40 7.04 -0.21
N ILE A 154 2.17 7.29 0.23
CA ILE A 154 1.11 6.30 0.38
C ILE A 154 -0.18 6.91 -0.17
N LEU A 155 -0.85 6.20 -1.08
CA LEU A 155 -2.18 6.55 -1.59
C LEU A 155 -3.25 5.87 -0.75
N THR A 156 -4.10 6.66 -0.09
CA THR A 156 -5.20 6.14 0.73
C THR A 156 -6.47 5.97 -0.11
N LEU A 157 -6.92 4.73 -0.20
CA LEU A 157 -8.11 4.26 -0.87
C LEU A 157 -9.27 4.19 0.13
N ASP A 158 -10.31 4.99 -0.10
CA ASP A 158 -11.48 5.02 0.78
C ASP A 158 -12.52 4.02 0.28
N LEU A 159 -12.89 3.06 1.12
CA LEU A 159 -13.96 2.12 0.82
C LEU A 159 -15.33 2.81 0.95
N PRO A 160 -16.32 2.43 0.12
CA PRO A 160 -17.69 2.88 0.33
C PRO A 160 -18.16 2.45 1.73
N PRO A 161 -19.02 3.24 2.40
CA PRO A 161 -19.57 2.87 3.69
C PRO A 161 -20.27 1.51 3.57
N ALA A 162 -20.03 0.62 4.54
CA ALA A 162 -20.74 -0.64 4.57
C ALA A 162 -22.25 -0.38 4.67
N PRO A 163 -23.09 -1.11 3.92
CA PRO A 163 -24.53 -0.93 3.99
C PRO A 163 -25.01 -1.10 5.43
N LEU A 164 -25.72 -0.10 5.95
CA LEU A 164 -26.20 -0.06 7.34
C LEU A 164 -27.32 -1.07 7.60
N PHE A 165 -28.04 -1.46 6.55
CA PHE A 165 -29.14 -2.40 6.60
C PHE A 165 -28.76 -3.67 5.83
N GLN A 166 -28.74 -4.80 6.53
CA GLN A 166 -28.67 -6.12 5.93
C GLN A 166 -30.12 -6.53 5.66
N ASP A 167 -30.63 -6.27 4.45
CA ASP A 167 -31.98 -6.67 4.08
C ASP A 167 -32.09 -8.20 4.07
N GLY A 168 -32.89 -8.75 4.99
CA GLY A 168 -33.31 -10.14 5.00
C GLY A 168 -32.21 -11.19 5.23
N VAL A 169 -32.65 -12.42 5.50
CA VAL A 169 -31.86 -13.59 5.91
C VAL A 169 -30.71 -13.95 4.95
N GLU A 170 -30.73 -13.45 3.72
CA GLU A 170 -29.73 -13.71 2.67
C GLU A 170 -28.55 -12.71 2.67
N ALA A 171 -28.72 -11.47 3.15
CA ALA A 171 -27.66 -10.45 3.17
C ALA A 171 -26.66 -10.59 4.32
N LYS A 172 -26.95 -11.44 5.33
CA LYS A 172 -26.03 -11.67 6.47
C LYS A 172 -24.69 -12.31 6.07
N ASN A 173 -24.63 -12.98 4.91
CA ASN A 173 -23.47 -13.75 4.48
C ASN A 173 -22.75 -13.20 3.24
N ILE A 174 -23.23 -12.13 2.61
CA ILE A 174 -22.62 -11.60 1.38
C ILE A 174 -21.63 -10.49 1.74
N ILE A 175 -20.34 -10.80 1.62
CA ILE A 175 -19.29 -9.80 1.78
C ILE A 175 -19.30 -8.89 0.54
N PRO A 176 -19.48 -7.56 0.69
CA PRO A 176 -19.53 -6.65 -0.44
C PRO A 176 -18.18 -6.63 -1.18
N GLN A 177 -18.22 -6.49 -2.51
CA GLN A 177 -17.03 -6.47 -3.35
C GLN A 177 -16.98 -5.19 -4.18
N ILE A 178 -15.79 -4.62 -4.35
CA ILE A 178 -15.58 -3.43 -5.17
C ILE A 178 -14.28 -3.56 -5.99
N PRO A 179 -14.28 -3.25 -7.29
CA PRO A 179 -13.05 -3.20 -8.08
C PRO A 179 -12.07 -2.15 -7.59
N LEU A 180 -10.77 -2.46 -7.58
CA LEU A 180 -9.71 -1.51 -7.20
C LEU A 180 -9.74 -0.25 -8.08
N THR A 181 -10.04 -0.39 -9.37
CA THR A 181 -10.17 0.73 -10.31
C THR A 181 -11.26 1.72 -9.89
N LYS A 182 -12.37 1.23 -9.31
CA LYS A 182 -13.46 2.07 -8.79
C LYS A 182 -13.01 2.87 -7.58
N VAL A 183 -12.26 2.26 -6.66
CA VAL A 183 -11.75 3.00 -5.50
C VAL A 183 -10.68 4.03 -5.90
N LEU A 184 -9.90 3.74 -6.94
CA LEU A 184 -8.93 4.65 -7.53
C LEU A 184 -9.56 5.85 -8.26
N GLU A 185 -10.86 5.81 -8.61
CA GLU A 185 -11.57 6.95 -9.21
C GLU A 185 -11.51 8.19 -8.32
N LYS A 186 -11.28 8.05 -7.00
CA LYS A 186 -10.95 9.16 -6.10
C LYS A 186 -9.87 10.11 -6.65
N TYR A 187 -8.92 9.57 -7.41
CA TYR A 187 -7.75 10.28 -7.93
C TYR A 187 -7.87 10.69 -9.41
N ASN A 188 -9.06 10.57 -10.02
CA ASN A 188 -9.26 10.95 -11.42
C ASN A 188 -9.47 12.47 -11.64
N GLY A 189 -9.46 13.30 -10.61
CA GLY A 189 -9.72 14.75 -10.72
C GLY A 189 -11.19 15.13 -10.96
N ILE A 190 -12.09 14.16 -11.14
CA ILE A 190 -13.52 14.35 -11.39
C ILE A 190 -14.32 13.99 -10.13
N ALA A 191 -13.98 12.85 -9.51
CA ALA A 191 -14.62 12.37 -8.30
C ALA A 191 -14.41 13.37 -7.17
N THR A 192 -15.50 13.71 -6.49
CA THR A 192 -15.48 14.74 -5.46
C THR A 192 -15.73 14.17 -4.10
N GLN A 193 -14.87 14.52 -3.14
CA GLN A 193 -15.08 14.21 -1.74
C GLN A 193 -15.56 15.46 -1.02
N GLU A 194 -16.70 15.34 -0.35
CA GLU A 194 -17.23 16.39 0.48
C GLU A 194 -16.61 16.30 1.87
N ARG A 195 -16.01 17.40 2.31
CA ARG A 195 -15.54 17.60 3.68
C ARG A 195 -16.13 18.90 4.19
N LEU A 196 -17.12 18.79 5.08
CA LEU A 196 -17.85 19.94 5.60
C LEU A 196 -18.38 20.79 4.44
N ASN A 197 -17.92 22.04 4.32
CA ASN A 197 -18.35 22.99 3.28
C ASN A 197 -17.37 23.05 2.09
N THR A 198 -16.47 22.07 1.97
CA THR A 198 -15.45 22.04 0.91
C THR A 198 -15.57 20.78 0.07
N ARG A 199 -15.58 20.99 -1.24
CA ARG A 199 -15.51 19.94 -2.25
C ARG A 199 -14.05 19.76 -2.65
N MET A 200 -13.50 18.58 -2.40
CA MET A 200 -12.12 18.25 -2.73
C MET A 200 -12.05 17.34 -3.95
N ARG A 201 -11.16 17.65 -4.88
CA ARG A 201 -10.78 16.81 -6.02
C ARG A 201 -9.30 16.47 -5.94
N TYR A 202 -8.96 15.25 -6.31
CA TYR A 202 -7.59 14.75 -6.26
C TYR A 202 -7.19 14.25 -7.64
N ARG A 203 -6.02 14.66 -8.13
CA ARG A 203 -5.45 14.20 -9.41
C ARG A 203 -3.99 13.83 -9.23
N LEU A 204 -3.59 12.63 -9.67
CA LEU A 204 -2.17 12.25 -9.61
C LEU A 204 -1.37 13.01 -10.66
N LEU A 205 -0.13 13.38 -10.34
CA LEU A 205 0.77 14.08 -11.27
C LEU A 205 1.86 13.14 -11.77
N ALA A 206 2.22 13.31 -13.04
CA ALA A 206 3.41 12.67 -13.60
C ALA A 206 4.69 13.42 -13.14
N PRO A 207 5.84 12.73 -13.00
CA PRO A 207 6.02 11.28 -13.10
C PRO A 207 5.52 10.53 -11.87
N LEU A 208 4.82 9.42 -12.09
CA LEU A 208 4.48 8.50 -11.00
C LEU A 208 5.72 7.75 -10.48
N PRO A 209 5.78 7.44 -9.18
CA PRO A 209 6.90 6.74 -8.59
C PRO A 209 7.06 5.32 -9.16
N PRO A 210 8.29 4.77 -9.20
CA PRO A 210 8.53 3.41 -9.63
C PRO A 210 7.75 2.37 -8.81
N PHE A 211 7.50 2.64 -7.52
CA PHE A 211 6.66 1.82 -6.66
C PHE A 211 5.56 2.65 -6.02
N LEU A 212 4.32 2.18 -6.12
CA LEU A 212 3.15 2.79 -5.48
C LEU A 212 2.74 1.97 -4.26
N ILE A 213 2.66 2.63 -3.11
CA ILE A 213 2.04 2.05 -1.91
C ILE A 213 0.59 2.55 -1.87
N MET A 214 -0.36 1.61 -1.83
CA MET A 214 -1.77 1.89 -1.68
C MET A 214 -2.26 1.32 -0.36
N HIS A 215 -3.02 2.10 0.40
CA HIS A 215 -3.60 1.70 1.67
C HIS A 215 -5.12 1.71 1.55
N VAL A 216 -5.75 0.56 1.75
CA VAL A 216 -7.20 0.40 1.81
C VAL A 216 -7.67 0.74 3.22
N LYS A 217 -8.33 1.89 3.38
CA LYS A 217 -8.77 2.39 4.67
C LYS A 217 -9.97 1.60 5.20
N ARG A 218 -9.68 0.55 5.97
CA ARG A 218 -10.69 -0.37 6.54
C ARG A 218 -11.23 0.07 7.90
N PHE A 219 -10.43 0.76 8.69
CA PHE A 219 -10.79 1.16 10.05
C PHE A 219 -11.15 2.65 10.07
N GLN A 220 -12.33 2.96 10.61
CA GLN A 220 -12.78 4.33 10.82
C GLN A 220 -13.15 4.52 12.29
N PRO A 221 -12.74 5.63 12.93
CA PRO A 221 -13.11 5.90 14.31
C PRO A 221 -14.63 6.06 14.40
N ASN A 222 -15.25 5.33 15.33
CA ASN A 222 -16.68 5.43 15.61
C ASN A 222 -16.86 5.97 17.03
N LYS A 223 -17.73 6.97 17.20
CA LYS A 223 -18.03 7.60 18.50
C LYS A 223 -18.51 6.60 19.55
N PHE A 224 -19.08 5.47 19.15
CA PHE A 224 -19.71 4.50 20.06
C PHE A 224 -18.89 3.22 20.28
N LEU A 225 -18.20 2.71 19.25
CA LEU A 225 -17.54 1.40 19.26
C LEU A 225 -16.00 1.50 19.14
N GLY A 226 -15.44 2.70 19.26
CA GLY A 226 -14.00 2.98 19.10
C GLY A 226 -13.56 2.97 17.64
N SER A 227 -13.66 1.83 16.94
CA SER A 227 -13.30 1.70 15.53
C SER A 227 -14.22 0.72 14.80
N GLN A 228 -14.77 1.15 13.66
CA GLN A 228 -15.61 0.33 12.79
C GLN A 228 -14.76 -0.23 11.64
N ARG A 229 -14.77 -1.57 11.50
CA ARG A 229 -14.14 -2.30 10.39
C ARG A 229 -15.05 -2.32 9.17
N ASN A 230 -14.48 -2.09 7.99
CA ASN A 230 -15.13 -2.27 6.70
C ASN A 230 -14.65 -3.58 6.05
N PRO A 231 -15.49 -4.63 5.96
CA PRO A 231 -15.12 -5.94 5.42
C PRO A 231 -15.15 -6.01 3.88
N THR A 232 -15.41 -4.90 3.17
CA THR A 232 -15.52 -4.89 1.70
C THR A 232 -14.26 -5.45 1.04
N ILE A 233 -14.42 -6.46 0.19
CA ILE A 233 -13.33 -7.06 -0.58
C ILE A 233 -13.02 -6.20 -1.79
N VAL A 234 -11.74 -5.86 -1.95
CA VAL A 234 -11.27 -5.11 -3.11
C VAL A 234 -10.82 -6.10 -4.17
N THR A 235 -11.51 -6.15 -5.30
CA THR A 235 -11.18 -7.05 -6.41
C THR A 235 -10.14 -6.40 -7.33
N PHE A 236 -9.08 -7.12 -7.66
CA PHE A 236 -7.99 -6.65 -8.52
C PHE A 236 -7.31 -7.81 -9.22
N HIS A 237 -6.65 -7.52 -10.34
CA HIS A 237 -5.75 -8.46 -10.98
C HIS A 237 -4.30 -8.14 -10.55
N PRO A 238 -3.47 -9.12 -10.17
CA PRO A 238 -2.12 -8.86 -9.65
C PRO A 238 -1.15 -8.29 -10.70
N ARG A 239 -1.53 -8.22 -11.98
CA ARG A 239 -0.71 -7.66 -13.06
C ARG A 239 -1.53 -6.74 -13.96
N GLY A 240 -0.85 -5.76 -14.56
CA GLY A 240 -1.44 -4.91 -15.58
C GLY A 240 -2.44 -3.88 -15.06
N LEU A 241 -2.30 -3.40 -13.82
CA LEU A 241 -3.08 -2.27 -13.32
C LEU A 241 -2.68 -1.01 -14.10
N ASP A 242 -3.61 -0.45 -14.88
CA ASP A 242 -3.37 0.77 -15.65
C ASP A 242 -3.68 2.02 -14.81
N MET A 243 -2.66 2.84 -14.57
CA MET A 243 -2.80 4.07 -13.80
C MET A 243 -3.08 5.31 -14.65
N ARG A 244 -3.02 5.23 -15.99
CA ARG A 244 -3.26 6.38 -16.88
C ARG A 244 -4.54 7.17 -16.59
N PRO A 245 -5.71 6.53 -16.32
CA PRO A 245 -6.95 7.29 -16.13
C PRO A 245 -6.90 8.26 -14.95
N PHE A 246 -6.01 8.01 -13.98
CA PHE A 246 -5.90 8.76 -12.74
C PHE A 246 -4.77 9.81 -12.74
N VAL A 247 -3.95 9.87 -13.79
CA VAL A 247 -2.76 10.73 -13.88
C VAL A 247 -3.01 11.90 -14.82
N GLU A 248 -2.75 13.12 -14.36
CA GLU A 248 -2.83 14.33 -15.19
C GLU A 248 -2.03 14.16 -16.48
N ARG A 249 -2.70 14.53 -17.58
CA ARG A 249 -2.13 14.45 -18.90
C ARG A 249 -1.05 15.53 -19.05
N PRO A 250 0.15 15.22 -19.57
CA PRO A 250 1.09 16.25 -19.97
C PRO A 250 0.43 17.20 -20.99
N GLU A 251 0.70 18.50 -20.87
CA GLU A 251 0.20 19.48 -21.83
C GLU A 251 0.69 19.13 -23.25
N GLY A 252 -0.25 18.96 -24.19
CA GLY A 252 0.05 18.71 -25.61
C GLY A 252 -0.15 17.27 -26.11
N GLU A 253 -0.40 16.27 -25.25
CA GLU A 253 -0.70 14.90 -25.69
C GLU A 253 -2.21 14.73 -26.01
N GLN A 254 -2.54 14.20 -27.19
CA GLN A 254 -3.92 13.86 -27.56
C GLN A 254 -4.35 12.50 -26.97
N GLU A 255 -5.67 12.33 -26.83
CA GLU A 255 -6.29 11.09 -26.35
C GLU A 255 -5.96 9.93 -27.31
N GLY A 256 -5.14 8.97 -26.84
CA GLY A 256 -4.70 7.81 -27.62
C GLY A 256 -3.20 7.69 -27.85
N GLN A 257 -2.41 8.77 -27.65
CA GLN A 257 -0.94 8.71 -27.81
C GLN A 257 -0.19 8.29 -26.53
N GLN A 258 -0.89 8.22 -25.39
CA GLN A 258 -0.25 7.99 -24.10
C GLN A 258 0.00 6.50 -23.84
N GLU A 259 1.28 6.15 -23.73
CA GLU A 259 1.71 4.79 -23.40
C GLU A 259 1.11 4.28 -22.07
N PRO A 260 0.76 2.98 -21.98
CA PRO A 260 0.15 2.42 -20.80
C PRO A 260 1.06 2.49 -19.57
N LEU A 261 0.54 3.08 -18.48
CA LEU A 261 1.22 3.17 -17.19
C LEU A 261 0.85 1.94 -16.36
N LEU A 262 1.40 0.80 -16.75
CA LEU A 262 1.11 -0.49 -16.13
C LEU A 262 1.90 -0.69 -14.84
N TYR A 263 1.19 -1.17 -13.83
CA TYR A 263 1.74 -1.60 -12.56
C TYR A 263 1.43 -3.07 -12.29
N ASP A 264 2.40 -3.79 -11.73
CA ASP A 264 2.27 -5.18 -11.29
C ASP A 264 2.42 -5.25 -9.77
N LEU A 265 1.55 -6.00 -9.10
CA LEU A 265 1.58 -6.17 -7.65
C LEU A 265 2.87 -6.90 -7.23
N VAL A 266 3.48 -6.45 -6.15
CA VAL A 266 4.71 -7.03 -5.56
C VAL A 266 4.43 -7.58 -4.17
N ALA A 267 3.67 -6.85 -3.36
CA ALA A 267 3.31 -7.27 -2.01
C ALA A 267 1.88 -6.81 -1.68
N ASN A 268 1.18 -7.62 -0.90
CA ASN A 268 -0.15 -7.33 -0.37
C ASN A 268 -0.21 -7.75 1.10
N ILE A 269 -0.45 -6.80 1.99
CA ILE A 269 -0.67 -7.05 3.41
C ILE A 269 -2.17 -7.17 3.62
N THR A 270 -2.62 -8.26 4.22
CA THR A 270 -4.04 -8.53 4.45
C THR A 270 -4.38 -8.51 5.94
N TYR A 271 -5.58 -8.07 6.26
CA TYR A 271 -6.17 -8.17 7.59
C TYR A 271 -7.03 -9.43 7.72
N GLU A 272 -6.95 -10.10 8.86
CA GLU A 272 -7.88 -11.17 9.23
C GLU A 272 -8.30 -11.01 10.68
N GLY A 273 -9.62 -10.94 10.90
CA GLY A 273 -10.22 -10.91 12.23
C GLY A 273 -10.51 -12.30 12.72
N VAL A 274 -9.70 -12.81 13.65
CA VAL A 274 -9.90 -14.15 14.24
C VAL A 274 -10.69 -13.99 15.52
N LYS A 275 -11.90 -14.54 15.55
CA LYS A 275 -12.70 -14.64 16.77
C LYS A 275 -12.02 -15.62 17.71
N VAL A 276 -11.57 -15.14 18.86
CA VAL A 276 -11.08 -16.00 19.94
C VAL A 276 -12.26 -16.24 20.86
N ARG A 277 -12.61 -17.51 21.07
CA ARG A 277 -13.50 -17.88 22.18
C ARG A 277 -12.72 -17.61 23.46
N ASP A 278 -13.06 -16.51 24.10
CA ASP A 278 -12.62 -16.24 25.46
C ASP A 278 -13.73 -16.76 26.38
N ASP A 279 -13.37 -17.51 27.43
CA ASP A 279 -14.31 -18.04 28.41
C ASP A 279 -14.78 -16.96 29.41
N SER A 280 -14.54 -15.68 29.09
CA SER A 280 -14.91 -14.52 29.87
C SER A 280 -16.33 -14.03 29.53
N VAL A 281 -17.00 -13.44 30.52
CA VAL A 281 -18.37 -12.92 30.44
C VAL A 281 -18.54 -11.73 29.47
N GLU A 282 -17.45 -11.16 28.96
CA GLU A 282 -17.45 -9.94 28.12
C GLU A 282 -17.63 -10.18 26.61
N GLY A 283 -17.81 -11.44 26.18
CA GLY A 283 -18.12 -11.78 24.79
C GLY A 283 -16.90 -12.00 23.89
N GLU A 284 -17.16 -12.46 22.66
CA GLU A 284 -16.13 -12.87 21.70
C GLU A 284 -15.14 -11.73 21.38
N ALA A 285 -13.88 -11.84 21.83
CA ALA A 285 -12.83 -10.90 21.47
C ALA A 285 -12.27 -11.20 20.07
N GLU A 286 -12.26 -10.21 19.18
CA GLU A 286 -11.64 -10.31 17.85
C GLU A 286 -10.14 -10.01 17.94
N ARG A 287 -9.31 -11.04 17.71
CA ARG A 287 -7.86 -10.87 17.56
C ARG A 287 -7.55 -10.47 16.12
N LYS A 288 -6.83 -9.37 15.96
CA LYS A 288 -6.32 -8.92 14.65
C LYS A 288 -5.12 -9.77 14.26
N VAL A 289 -5.13 -10.28 13.04
CA VAL A 289 -4.02 -11.02 12.44
C VAL A 289 -3.61 -10.37 11.14
N TRP A 290 -2.31 -10.08 11.02
CA TRP A 290 -1.74 -9.53 9.79
C TRP A 290 -0.96 -10.59 9.02
N LYS A 291 -1.20 -10.67 7.71
CA LYS A 291 -0.46 -11.56 6.81
C LYS A 291 0.15 -10.77 5.67
N ALA A 292 1.30 -11.21 5.16
CA ALA A 292 1.95 -10.63 3.99
C ALA A 292 1.98 -11.64 2.84
N GLN A 293 1.38 -11.27 1.73
CA GLN A 293 1.45 -11.98 0.47
C GLN A 293 2.50 -11.30 -0.40
N VAL A 294 3.56 -12.00 -0.78
CA VAL A 294 4.67 -11.44 -1.55
C VAL A 294 4.90 -12.24 -2.83
N ARG A 295 5.24 -11.52 -3.90
CA ARG A 295 5.59 -12.10 -5.18
C ARG A 295 7.03 -12.59 -5.13
N GLU A 296 7.27 -13.81 -5.62
CA GLU A 296 8.63 -14.31 -5.78
C GLU A 296 9.39 -13.47 -6.83
N GLY A 297 10.59 -13.02 -6.47
CA GLY A 297 11.42 -12.17 -7.32
C GLY A 297 12.37 -13.00 -8.18
N GLY A 298 12.09 -13.07 -9.48
CA GLY A 298 12.95 -13.72 -10.48
C GLY A 298 12.21 -13.91 -11.79
N ALA A 299 12.90 -13.84 -12.92
CA ALA A 299 12.34 -14.37 -14.15
C ALA A 299 12.09 -15.87 -13.91
N THR A 300 10.86 -16.33 -14.11
CA THR A 300 10.53 -17.76 -14.16
C THR A 300 11.26 -18.40 -15.33
N LYS A 301 12.55 -18.68 -15.12
CA LYS A 301 13.36 -19.62 -15.88
C LYS A 301 14.09 -20.46 -14.86
N GLY A 302 13.34 -21.34 -14.20
CA GLY A 302 13.95 -22.46 -13.50
C GLY A 302 14.71 -23.34 -14.51
N PRO A 303 15.83 -23.97 -14.11
CA PRO A 303 16.50 -24.98 -14.92
C PRO A 303 15.64 -26.24 -14.90
N GLY A 304 14.66 -26.29 -15.79
CA GLY A 304 13.61 -27.32 -15.80
C GLY A 304 12.39 -26.78 -16.54
N GLY A 305 12.59 -26.43 -17.80
CA GLY A 305 11.53 -25.94 -18.66
C GLY A 305 10.51 -27.02 -18.95
N GLU A 306 9.34 -26.90 -18.34
CA GLU A 306 8.08 -27.18 -19.02
C GLU A 306 7.27 -25.88 -19.01
N GLY A 307 6.75 -25.51 -20.18
CA GLY A 307 5.98 -24.30 -20.41
C GLY A 307 4.63 -24.31 -19.71
N GLY A 308 4.63 -24.28 -18.38
CA GLY A 308 3.43 -24.10 -17.58
C GLY A 308 2.90 -22.69 -17.75
N HIS A 309 1.61 -22.57 -18.03
CA HIS A 309 0.79 -21.36 -18.02
C HIS A 309 0.73 -20.66 -16.64
N GLY A 310 1.70 -20.87 -15.75
CA GLY A 310 1.74 -20.33 -14.40
C GLY A 310 2.27 -18.90 -14.39
N GLY A 311 1.46 -17.97 -13.88
CA GLY A 311 1.90 -16.63 -13.53
C GLY A 311 3.02 -16.62 -12.47
N PRO A 312 3.47 -15.43 -12.02
CA PRO A 312 4.48 -15.35 -10.96
C PRO A 312 3.99 -16.08 -9.70
N GLN A 313 4.89 -16.83 -9.06
CA GLN A 313 4.61 -17.54 -7.81
C GLN A 313 4.40 -16.55 -6.66
N TRP A 314 3.41 -16.83 -5.82
CA TRP A 314 3.11 -16.03 -4.63
C TRP A 314 3.26 -16.86 -3.35
N TRP A 315 3.66 -16.16 -2.30
CA TRP A 315 3.88 -16.71 -0.97
C TRP A 315 3.10 -15.89 0.05
N GLU A 316 2.28 -16.54 0.86
CA GLU A 316 1.62 -15.94 2.01
C GLU A 316 2.42 -16.25 3.27
N MET A 317 2.68 -15.22 4.07
CA MET A 317 3.49 -15.29 5.27
C MET A 317 2.71 -14.74 6.46
N GLN A 318 2.51 -15.58 7.46
CA GLN A 318 2.04 -15.20 8.78
C GLN A 318 3.13 -15.57 9.79
N ASP A 319 3.98 -14.60 10.10
CA ASP A 319 5.14 -14.80 10.97
C ASP A 319 6.04 -15.96 10.51
N LEU A 320 5.98 -17.11 11.19
CA LEU A 320 6.76 -18.31 10.88
C LEU A 320 6.07 -19.23 9.86
N PHE A 321 4.76 -19.07 9.67
CA PHE A 321 4.01 -19.85 8.69
C PHE A 321 4.17 -19.22 7.31
N VAL A 322 4.58 -20.03 6.35
CA VAL A 322 4.83 -19.61 4.96
C VAL A 322 4.21 -20.65 4.04
N ASP A 323 3.18 -20.24 3.30
CA ASP A 323 2.45 -21.11 2.38
C ASP A 323 2.44 -20.53 0.98
N ARG A 324 2.35 -21.41 -0.02
CA ARG A 324 2.14 -21.01 -1.40
C ARG A 324 0.69 -20.56 -1.59
N THR A 325 0.50 -19.49 -2.36
CA THR A 325 -0.84 -19.01 -2.72
C THR A 325 -0.93 -18.75 -4.22
N ASN A 326 -2.14 -18.88 -4.78
CA ASN A 326 -2.39 -18.56 -6.19
C ASN A 326 -2.64 -17.05 -6.33
N GLY A 327 -2.09 -16.43 -7.38
CA GLY A 327 -2.27 -15.01 -7.68
C GLY A 327 -3.73 -14.57 -7.82
N GLU A 328 -4.61 -15.48 -8.26
CA GLU A 328 -6.06 -15.22 -8.38
C GLU A 328 -6.78 -15.18 -7.02
N LEU A 329 -6.23 -15.85 -6.00
CA LEU A 329 -6.81 -15.88 -4.66
C LEU A 329 -6.37 -14.67 -3.81
N LEU A 330 -5.46 -13.83 -4.29
CA LEU A 330 -5.00 -12.66 -3.54
C LEU A 330 -6.15 -11.65 -3.32
N SER A 331 -7.03 -11.51 -4.30
CA SER A 331 -8.14 -10.56 -4.25
C SER A 331 -9.33 -11.04 -3.41
N THR A 332 -9.31 -12.26 -2.88
CA THR A 332 -10.41 -12.77 -2.02
C THR A 332 -10.23 -12.36 -0.56
N LYS A 333 -9.04 -11.89 -0.17
CA LYS A 333 -8.71 -11.48 1.20
C LYS A 333 -8.87 -9.98 1.39
N GLU A 334 -9.01 -9.55 2.64
CA GLU A 334 -9.09 -8.14 3.02
C GLU A 334 -7.73 -7.45 2.89
N SER A 335 -7.40 -7.09 1.65
CA SER A 335 -6.20 -6.32 1.32
C SER A 335 -6.20 -4.99 2.07
N TYR A 336 -5.10 -4.69 2.75
CA TYR A 336 -4.93 -3.52 3.62
C TYR A 336 -3.85 -2.58 3.11
N ILE A 337 -2.66 -3.09 2.79
CA ILE A 337 -1.57 -2.32 2.17
C ILE A 337 -1.06 -3.08 0.96
N MET A 338 -1.02 -2.43 -0.19
CA MET A 338 -0.57 -3.00 -1.46
C MET A 338 0.65 -2.25 -1.96
N VAL A 339 1.64 -2.97 -2.48
CA VAL A 339 2.83 -2.40 -3.11
C VAL A 339 2.86 -2.82 -4.57
N TRP A 340 2.80 -1.84 -5.46
CA TRP A 340 2.73 -2.00 -6.90
C TRP A 340 4.00 -1.49 -7.57
N GLU A 341 4.58 -2.26 -8.49
CA GLU A 341 5.77 -1.89 -9.26
C GLU A 341 5.39 -1.44 -10.67
N ARG A 342 5.91 -0.29 -11.09
CA ARG A 342 5.77 0.20 -12.45
C ARG A 342 6.54 -0.72 -13.40
N ARG A 343 5.85 -1.24 -14.42
CA ARG A 343 6.49 -2.04 -15.46
C ARG A 343 7.46 -1.14 -16.23
N ARG A 344 8.74 -1.53 -16.26
CA ARG A 344 9.75 -0.85 -17.09
C ARG A 344 9.36 -1.06 -18.56
N LYS A 345 9.45 0.00 -19.38
CA LYS A 345 9.34 -0.13 -20.83
C LYS A 345 10.36 -1.19 -21.26
N GLY A 346 9.91 -2.25 -21.91
CA GLY A 346 10.83 -3.25 -22.43
C GLY A 346 11.82 -2.54 -23.36
N SER A 347 13.12 -2.76 -23.16
CA SER A 347 14.07 -2.57 -24.25
C SER A 347 13.50 -3.39 -25.41
N GLY A 348 13.06 -2.71 -26.48
CA GLY A 348 12.59 -3.37 -27.67
C GLY A 348 13.58 -4.44 -28.07
N LYS A 349 13.07 -5.61 -28.45
CA LYS A 349 13.81 -6.65 -29.16
C LYS A 349 14.78 -5.96 -30.12
N GLY A 350 16.09 -6.08 -29.86
CA GLY A 350 17.11 -5.72 -30.84
C GLY A 350 16.77 -6.48 -32.12
N GLY A 351 16.43 -5.74 -33.16
CA GLY A 351 16.22 -6.31 -34.48
C GLY A 351 17.47 -7.09 -34.86
N GLY A 352 17.30 -8.38 -35.10
CA GLY A 352 18.31 -9.20 -35.75
C GLY A 352 18.53 -8.66 -37.15
N GLY A 353 19.46 -7.72 -37.29
CA GLY A 353 20.08 -7.39 -38.56
C GLY A 353 21.03 -8.50 -38.92
N LYS A 354 20.56 -9.46 -39.72
CA LYS A 354 21.42 -10.29 -40.55
C LYS A 354 22.21 -9.34 -41.47
N SER A 355 23.51 -9.19 -41.24
CA SER A 355 24.45 -8.79 -42.28
C SER A 355 24.86 -10.07 -43.00
N GLY A 356 24.46 -10.18 -44.26
CA GLY A 356 25.01 -11.15 -45.22
C GLY A 356 26.37 -10.72 -45.75
#